data_AF-A0A2H6AU91-F1
#
_entry.id   AF-A0A2H6AU91-F1
#
_cell.length_a   1.000
_cell.length_b   1.000
_cell.length_c   1.000
_cell.angle_alpha   90.00
_cell.angle_beta   90.00
_cell.angle_gamma   90.00
#
_symmetry.space_group_name_H-M   'P 1'
#
loop_
_entity.id
_entity.type
_entity.pdbx_description
1 polymer ?
#
loop_
_entity_poly.entity_id
_entity_poly.type
_entity_poly.pdbx_seq_one_letter_code
_entity_poly.pdbx_strand_id
1 'polypeptide(L)'
;MSAPLPPPPPRAGSYRVIYADPPWRFSTWSERGKGRSPEAWYDCLDLEAIAALPVGSWAGRDAVLLLWVTDPMLERAFGVIRAWGFAYRTVGFVWAKLHAGRSPELIRPGDWFTGLGYWTRANPELCLLAARGRVRRLARDVPRLVVAPRREHSRKPEEVYERIERLFEGPYLELFARTRRPGWDVWGLEPDAFERGTPRRRWKSTEPPGSGDA
;
A
#
# COMPACT_ATOMS: atom_id res chain seq x y z
N MET A 1 -8.62 18.45 15.19
CA MET A 1 -7.21 18.22 15.59
C MET A 1 -6.83 16.84 15.07
N SER A 2 -5.78 16.72 14.26
CA SER A 2 -5.36 15.40 13.74
C SER A 2 -4.84 14.54 14.91
N ALA A 3 -5.16 13.25 14.93
CA ALA A 3 -4.65 12.34 15.94
C ALA A 3 -3.11 12.38 15.94
N PRO A 4 -2.45 12.32 17.11
CA PRO A 4 -1.00 12.29 17.19
C PRO A 4 -0.45 11.04 16.48
N LEU A 5 0.67 11.19 15.77
CA LEU A 5 1.33 10.07 15.11
C LEU A 5 1.75 9.01 16.15
N PRO A 6 1.69 7.71 15.80
CA PRO A 6 2.27 6.67 16.63
C PRO A 6 3.77 6.93 16.88
N PRO A 7 4.32 6.42 18.02
CA PRO A 7 5.75 6.55 18.29
C PRO A 7 6.59 5.91 17.16
N PRO A 8 7.87 6.27 17.04
CA PRO A 8 8.78 5.64 16.08
C PRO A 8 8.82 4.11 16.22
N PRO A 9 9.05 3.39 15.12
CA PRO A 9 9.20 1.93 15.15
C PRO A 9 10.45 1.50 15.94
N PRO A 10 10.46 0.30 16.56
CA PRO A 10 11.44 -0.08 17.58
C PRO A 10 12.89 -0.15 17.09
N ARG A 11 13.10 -0.35 15.78
CA ARG A 11 14.42 -0.43 15.14
C ARG A 11 14.71 0.76 14.21
N ALA A 12 14.11 1.92 14.51
CA ALA A 12 14.35 3.16 13.77
C ALA A 12 15.86 3.43 13.56
N GLY A 13 16.23 3.75 12.32
CA GLY A 13 17.60 4.00 11.88
C GLY A 13 18.32 2.75 11.35
N SER A 14 17.67 1.59 11.36
CA SER A 14 18.31 0.32 10.98
C SER A 14 17.54 -0.54 9.97
N TYR A 15 16.30 -0.16 9.59
CA TYR A 15 15.51 -0.95 8.64
C TYR A 15 16.16 -0.99 7.27
N ARG A 16 16.35 -2.20 6.74
CA ARG A 16 16.91 -2.45 5.40
C ARG A 16 15.82 -2.59 4.35
N VAL A 17 14.60 -2.91 4.80
CA VAL A 17 13.41 -2.99 3.95
C VAL A 17 12.28 -2.24 4.62
N ILE A 18 11.70 -1.28 3.90
CA ILE A 18 10.48 -0.59 4.28
C ILE A 18 9.43 -0.90 3.22
N TYR A 19 8.29 -1.41 3.64
CA TYR A 19 7.13 -1.72 2.80
C TYR A 19 5.97 -0.83 3.24
N ALA A 20 5.33 -0.14 2.31
CA ALA A 20 4.34 0.87 2.65
C ALA A 20 3.13 0.83 1.71
N ASP A 21 1.94 0.93 2.30
CA ASP A 21 0.67 1.15 1.61
C ASP A 21 -0.03 2.41 2.17
N PRO A 22 0.45 3.63 1.82
CA PRO A 22 -0.10 4.84 2.41
C PRO A 22 -1.59 5.02 2.10
N PRO A 23 -2.36 5.60 3.05
CA PRO A 23 -3.77 5.88 2.85
C PRO A 23 -3.93 7.16 2.03
N TRP A 24 -3.61 7.08 0.73
CA TRP A 24 -3.58 8.22 -0.19
C TRP A 24 -4.95 8.92 -0.28
N ARG A 25 -5.02 10.20 0.10
CA ARG A 25 -6.15 11.06 -0.27
C ARG A 25 -5.99 11.53 -1.71
N PHE A 26 -7.02 11.34 -2.53
CA PHE A 26 -7.07 11.88 -3.89
C PHE A 26 -8.44 12.51 -4.17
N SER A 27 -8.46 13.57 -4.97
CA SER A 27 -9.70 14.25 -5.34
C SER A 27 -10.59 13.37 -6.21
N THR A 28 -11.90 13.40 -5.95
CA THR A 28 -12.91 12.78 -6.82
C THR A 28 -13.61 13.86 -7.63
N TRP A 29 -14.08 13.53 -8.85
CA TRP A 29 -14.72 14.52 -9.75
C TRP A 29 -16.15 14.90 -9.33
N SER A 30 -16.70 14.28 -8.28
CA SER A 30 -18.03 14.60 -7.75
C SER A 30 -18.17 14.13 -6.30
N GLU A 31 -19.08 14.75 -5.56
CA GLU A 31 -19.45 14.33 -4.20
C GLU A 31 -19.94 12.87 -4.17
N ARG A 32 -20.70 12.43 -5.17
CA ARG A 32 -21.10 11.01 -5.32
C ARG A 32 -19.89 10.08 -5.50
N GLY A 33 -18.81 10.59 -6.12
CA GLY A 33 -17.53 9.89 -6.26
C GLY A 33 -16.87 9.58 -4.91
N LYS A 34 -17.08 10.42 -3.88
CA LYS A 34 -16.58 10.16 -2.51
C LYS A 34 -17.19 8.89 -1.92
N GLY A 35 -18.39 8.51 -2.34
CA GLY A 35 -19.01 7.22 -2.03
C GLY A 35 -18.11 6.03 -2.36
N ARG A 36 -17.23 6.14 -3.37
CA ARG A 36 -16.34 5.09 -3.86
C ARG A 36 -14.87 5.32 -3.50
N SER A 37 -14.57 6.37 -2.73
CA SER A 37 -13.21 6.68 -2.27
C SER A 37 -12.76 5.74 -1.14
N PRO A 38 -11.43 5.63 -0.90
CA PRO A 38 -10.92 4.94 0.28
C PRO A 38 -11.36 5.57 1.61
N GLU A 39 -11.71 6.87 1.61
CA GLU A 39 -12.20 7.60 2.79
C GLU A 39 -13.47 6.97 3.36
N ALA A 40 -14.24 6.24 2.53
CA ALA A 40 -15.40 5.47 2.96
C ALA A 40 -15.05 4.29 3.88
N TRP A 41 -13.76 3.98 4.07
CA TRP A 41 -13.29 2.84 4.86
C TRP A 41 -12.34 3.24 5.99
N TYR A 42 -11.48 4.24 5.77
CA TYR A 42 -10.45 4.67 6.72
C TYR A 42 -10.02 6.12 6.45
N ASP A 43 -9.43 6.76 7.46
CA ASP A 43 -8.92 8.12 7.30
C ASP A 43 -7.74 8.16 6.33
N CYS A 44 -7.83 9.03 5.33
CA CYS A 44 -6.80 9.24 4.34
C CYS A 44 -5.94 10.47 4.68
N LEU A 45 -4.65 10.37 4.41
CA LEU A 45 -3.68 11.44 4.57
C LEU A 45 -3.50 12.17 3.24
N ASP A 46 -3.34 13.49 3.31
CA ASP A 46 -2.89 14.27 2.15
C ASP A 46 -1.43 13.97 1.81
N LEU A 47 -1.00 14.46 0.64
CA LEU A 47 0.33 14.17 0.11
C LEU A 47 1.42 14.72 1.02
N GLU A 48 1.19 15.93 1.55
CA GLU A 48 2.09 16.66 2.41
C GLU A 48 2.31 15.92 3.74
N ALA A 49 1.24 15.43 4.38
CA ALA A 49 1.33 14.64 5.61
C ALA A 49 2.05 13.31 5.39
N ILE A 50 1.81 12.63 4.26
CA ILE A 50 2.54 11.39 3.93
C ILE A 50 4.03 11.70 3.73
N ALA A 51 4.35 12.75 2.96
CA ALA A 51 5.73 13.14 2.69
C ALA A 51 6.47 13.60 3.96
N ALA A 52 5.78 14.22 4.92
CA ALA A 52 6.35 14.70 6.18
C ALA A 52 6.68 13.60 7.19
N LEU A 53 6.26 12.35 6.96
CA LEU A 53 6.61 11.23 7.84
C LEU A 53 8.14 11.02 7.87
N PRO A 54 8.75 10.80 9.05
CA PRO A 54 10.20 10.68 9.18
C PRO A 54 10.73 9.30 8.77
N VAL A 55 10.18 8.70 7.71
CA VAL A 55 10.56 7.38 7.21
C VAL A 55 12.05 7.30 6.87
N GLY A 56 12.61 8.40 6.36
CA GLY A 56 14.04 8.50 6.06
C GLY A 56 14.95 8.35 7.28
N SER A 57 14.50 8.73 8.48
CA SER A 57 15.26 8.53 9.73
C SER A 57 15.04 7.14 10.32
N TRP A 58 14.05 6.39 9.86
CA TRP A 58 13.82 5.00 10.27
C TRP A 58 14.63 4.01 9.41
N ALA A 59 14.92 4.38 8.17
CA ALA A 59 15.73 3.59 7.26
C ALA A 59 17.20 3.52 7.69
N GLY A 60 17.83 2.36 7.52
CA GLY A 60 19.27 2.21 7.58
C GLY A 60 19.98 2.93 6.43
N ARG A 61 21.32 2.95 6.47
CA ARG A 61 22.16 3.58 5.43
C ARG A 61 21.85 3.02 4.04
N ASP A 62 21.80 1.69 3.94
CA ASP A 62 21.55 0.92 2.73
C ASP A 62 20.18 0.23 2.86
N ALA A 63 19.17 0.74 2.17
CA ALA A 63 17.79 0.30 2.36
C ALA A 63 16.95 0.38 1.09
N VAL A 64 15.92 -0.46 1.01
CA VAL A 64 14.88 -0.41 -0.01
C VAL A 64 13.56 0.10 0.56
N LEU A 65 12.83 0.81 -0.29
CA LEU A 65 11.45 1.19 -0.08
C LEU A 65 10.59 0.53 -1.16
N LEU A 66 9.57 -0.20 -0.73
CA LEU A 66 8.52 -0.75 -1.57
C LEU A 66 7.22 0.00 -1.26
N LEU A 67 6.70 0.73 -2.23
CA LEU A 67 5.62 1.69 -2.05
C LEU A 67 4.45 1.36 -2.98
N TRP A 68 3.33 0.93 -2.41
CA TRP A 68 2.09 0.81 -3.16
C TRP A 68 1.54 2.17 -3.54
N VAL A 69 1.04 2.26 -4.77
CA VAL A 69 0.50 3.49 -5.33
C VAL A 69 -0.75 3.20 -6.16
N THR A 70 -1.70 4.13 -6.12
CA THR A 70 -2.87 4.13 -7.00
C THR A 70 -2.57 4.98 -8.24
N ASP A 71 -3.16 4.66 -9.39
CA ASP A 71 -2.90 5.38 -10.64
C ASP A 71 -3.00 6.92 -10.54
N PRO A 72 -4.01 7.51 -9.85
CA PRO A 72 -4.10 8.96 -9.69
C PRO A 72 -2.95 9.58 -8.88
N MET A 73 -2.25 8.77 -8.09
CA MET A 73 -1.17 9.20 -7.20
C MET A 73 0.22 8.85 -7.74
N LEU A 74 0.31 8.18 -8.88
CA LEU A 74 1.58 7.68 -9.43
C LEU A 74 2.63 8.78 -9.59
N GLU A 75 2.27 9.88 -10.26
CA GLU A 75 3.17 11.02 -10.47
C GLU A 75 3.62 11.64 -9.13
N ARG A 76 2.69 11.78 -8.19
CA ARG A 76 2.92 12.41 -6.88
C ARG A 76 3.78 11.52 -5.96
N ALA A 77 3.66 10.20 -6.07
CA ALA A 77 4.39 9.25 -5.24
C ALA A 77 5.92 9.38 -5.39
N PHE A 78 6.42 9.82 -6.55
CA PHE A 78 7.86 10.11 -6.71
C PHE A 78 8.34 11.24 -5.80
N GLY A 79 7.47 12.21 -5.47
CA GLY A 79 7.74 13.24 -4.47
C GLY A 79 7.91 12.65 -3.07
N VAL A 80 7.02 11.74 -2.67
CA VAL A 80 7.10 11.02 -1.38
C VAL A 80 8.38 10.19 -1.29
N ILE A 81 8.73 9.45 -2.34
CA ILE A 81 9.97 8.68 -2.41
C ILE A 81 11.19 9.57 -2.12
N ARG A 82 11.25 10.76 -2.74
CA ARG A 82 12.34 11.72 -2.52
C ARG A 82 12.31 12.31 -1.11
N ALA A 83 11.13 12.69 -0.61
CA ALA A 83 10.96 13.24 0.74
C ALA A 83 11.44 12.27 1.82
N TRP A 84 11.22 10.97 1.63
CA TRP A 84 11.72 9.93 2.53
C TRP A 84 13.19 9.57 2.32
N GLY A 85 13.91 10.25 1.41
CA GLY A 85 15.34 10.06 1.20
C GLY A 85 15.71 8.84 0.35
N PHE A 86 14.79 8.36 -0.49
CA PHE A 86 15.04 7.26 -1.43
C PHE A 86 15.07 7.77 -2.88
N ALA A 87 15.70 7.00 -3.76
CA ALA A 87 15.64 7.23 -5.20
C ALA A 87 14.90 6.09 -5.89
N TYR A 88 13.92 6.43 -6.73
CA TYR A 88 13.20 5.45 -7.53
C TYR A 88 14.16 4.61 -8.39
N ARG A 89 13.85 3.32 -8.54
CA ARG A 89 14.63 2.37 -9.35
C ARG A 89 13.78 1.70 -10.41
N THR A 90 12.63 1.15 -10.03
CA THR A 90 11.79 0.36 -10.92
C THR A 90 10.40 0.16 -10.30
N VAL A 91 9.45 -0.36 -11.07
CA VAL A 91 8.31 -1.08 -10.49
C VAL A 91 8.84 -2.39 -9.90
N GLY A 92 8.64 -2.58 -8.59
CA GLY A 92 9.03 -3.79 -7.86
C GLY A 92 8.04 -4.93 -8.10
N PHE A 93 6.76 -4.64 -7.94
CA PHE A 93 5.67 -5.59 -8.18
C PHE A 93 4.50 -4.96 -8.92
N VAL A 94 3.78 -5.78 -9.68
CA VAL A 94 2.54 -5.43 -10.36
C VAL A 94 1.49 -6.45 -9.95
N TRP A 95 0.44 -6.02 -9.26
CA TRP A 95 -0.64 -6.90 -8.84
C TRP A 95 -1.79 -6.86 -9.84
N ALA A 96 -1.84 -7.88 -10.70
CA ALA A 96 -2.97 -8.15 -11.57
C ALA A 96 -4.06 -8.87 -10.76
N LYS A 97 -5.20 -8.20 -10.60
CA LYS A 97 -6.24 -8.60 -9.65
C LYS A 97 -7.23 -9.56 -10.27
N LEU A 98 -7.47 -10.68 -9.60
CA LEU A 98 -8.63 -11.52 -9.84
C LEU A 98 -9.79 -11.11 -8.93
N HIS A 99 -11.01 -11.52 -9.26
CA HIS A 99 -12.16 -11.47 -8.36
C HIS A 99 -11.91 -12.32 -7.10
N ALA A 100 -12.60 -11.97 -6.00
CA ALA A 100 -12.49 -12.72 -4.75
C ALA A 100 -12.90 -14.20 -4.98
N GLY A 101 -12.17 -15.13 -4.35
CA GLY A 101 -12.42 -16.57 -4.48
C GLY A 101 -11.94 -17.20 -5.80
N ARG A 102 -11.27 -16.45 -6.68
CA ARG A 102 -10.66 -17.01 -7.91
C ARG A 102 -9.22 -17.47 -7.67
N SER A 103 -8.85 -18.59 -8.29
CA SER A 103 -7.50 -19.15 -8.22
C SER A 103 -6.63 -18.62 -9.38
N PRO A 104 -5.36 -18.26 -9.13
CA PRO A 104 -4.41 -17.93 -10.19
C PRO A 104 -3.92 -19.15 -10.98
N GLU A 105 -4.21 -20.38 -10.54
CA GLU A 105 -3.78 -21.62 -11.23
C GLU A 105 -4.55 -21.88 -12.53
N LEU A 106 -5.80 -21.40 -12.60
CA LEU A 106 -6.65 -21.50 -13.80
C LEU A 106 -7.44 -20.22 -13.98
N ILE A 107 -6.91 -19.33 -14.80
CA ILE A 107 -7.50 -18.01 -15.07
C ILE A 107 -8.36 -18.06 -16.31
N ARG A 108 -9.62 -17.66 -16.18
CA ARG A 108 -10.54 -17.43 -17.31
C ARG A 108 -10.69 -15.93 -17.56
N PRO A 109 -11.08 -15.51 -18.77
CA PRO A 109 -11.27 -14.08 -19.07
C PRO A 109 -12.19 -13.33 -18.08
N GLY A 110 -13.22 -14.00 -17.55
CA GLY A 110 -14.16 -13.43 -16.57
C GLY A 110 -13.65 -13.39 -15.12
N ASP A 111 -12.46 -13.92 -14.83
CA ASP A 111 -11.92 -13.94 -13.47
C ASP A 111 -11.19 -12.64 -13.12
N TRP A 112 -10.82 -11.83 -14.11
CA TRP A 112 -10.14 -10.56 -13.91
C TRP A 112 -11.04 -9.53 -13.28
N PHE A 113 -10.59 -8.96 -12.16
CA PHE A 113 -11.30 -7.84 -11.58
C PHE A 113 -11.15 -6.58 -12.44
N THR A 114 -12.24 -5.82 -12.58
CA THR A 114 -12.26 -4.55 -13.30
C THR A 114 -12.56 -3.39 -12.35
N GLY A 115 -11.52 -2.61 -12.01
CA GLY A 115 -11.59 -1.47 -11.11
C GLY A 115 -12.16 -0.22 -11.74
N LEU A 116 -12.40 0.77 -10.88
CA LEU A 116 -12.80 2.11 -11.31
C LEU A 116 -11.63 2.81 -12.00
N GLY A 117 -11.93 3.75 -12.88
CA GLY A 117 -10.94 4.65 -13.47
C GLY A 117 -11.62 5.65 -14.38
N TYR A 118 -10.99 6.80 -14.58
CA TYR A 118 -11.59 7.93 -15.30
C TYR A 118 -11.47 7.79 -16.82
N TRP A 119 -10.35 7.22 -17.29
CA TRP A 119 -10.05 7.07 -18.72
C TRP A 119 -10.14 5.62 -19.17
N THR A 120 -9.52 4.72 -18.41
CA THR A 120 -9.58 3.26 -18.57
C THR A 120 -10.01 2.62 -17.26
N ARG A 121 -10.42 1.35 -17.30
CA ARG A 121 -10.80 0.61 -16.09
C ARG A 121 -9.54 0.10 -15.39
N ALA A 122 -9.41 0.34 -14.07
CA ALA A 122 -8.17 0.04 -13.35
C ALA A 122 -7.99 -1.45 -13.03
N ASN A 123 -6.90 -2.00 -13.54
CA ASN A 123 -6.22 -3.23 -13.17
C ASN A 123 -4.96 -3.21 -14.04
N PRO A 124 -3.72 -3.28 -13.51
CA PRO A 124 -3.28 -3.71 -12.17
C PRO A 124 -3.04 -2.59 -11.14
N GLU A 125 -2.62 -2.97 -9.91
CA GLU A 125 -2.00 -2.04 -8.93
C GLU A 125 -0.46 -2.13 -8.98
N LEU A 126 0.21 -1.00 -8.76
CA LEU A 126 1.67 -0.90 -8.81
C LEU A 126 2.29 -0.81 -7.40
N CYS A 127 3.39 -1.53 -7.20
CA CYS A 127 4.30 -1.36 -6.06
C CYS A 127 5.66 -0.89 -6.59
N LEU A 128 5.99 0.38 -6.32
CA LEU A 128 7.25 0.99 -6.74
C LEU A 128 8.38 0.50 -5.85
N LEU A 129 9.56 0.31 -6.43
CA LEU A 129 10.79 0.00 -5.71
C LEU A 129 11.75 1.19 -5.82
N ALA A 130 12.11 1.73 -4.68
CA ALA A 130 13.12 2.76 -4.52
C ALA A 130 14.22 2.26 -3.57
N ALA A 131 15.40 2.88 -3.65
CA ALA A 131 16.54 2.49 -2.83
C ALA A 131 17.39 3.69 -2.44
N ARG A 132 18.08 3.56 -1.30
CA ARG A 132 19.15 4.45 -0.84
C ARG A 132 20.40 3.65 -0.51
N GLY A 133 21.56 4.27 -0.66
CA GLY A 133 22.85 3.60 -0.46
C GLY A 133 23.09 2.46 -1.45
N ARG A 134 23.75 1.39 -0.98
CA ARG A 134 24.14 0.20 -1.76
C ARG A 134 23.39 -1.04 -1.28
N VAL A 135 22.23 -1.28 -1.88
CA VAL A 135 21.41 -2.45 -1.57
C VAL A 135 21.92 -3.69 -2.32
N ARG A 136 22.09 -4.80 -1.59
CA ARG A 136 22.33 -6.12 -2.18
C ARG A 136 21.01 -6.83 -2.48
N ARG A 137 20.80 -7.22 -3.74
CA ARG A 137 19.76 -8.16 -4.15
C ARG A 137 20.21 -9.59 -3.92
N LEU A 138 19.41 -10.39 -3.21
CA LEU A 138 19.73 -11.78 -2.85
C LEU A 138 19.34 -12.80 -3.94
N ALA A 139 18.25 -12.56 -4.65
CA ALA A 139 17.70 -13.47 -5.66
C ALA A 139 17.47 -12.77 -7.01
N ARG A 140 17.55 -13.52 -8.12
CA ARG A 140 17.37 -12.99 -9.49
C ARG A 140 16.13 -13.55 -10.20
N ASP A 141 15.47 -14.52 -9.59
CA ASP A 141 14.36 -15.30 -10.14
C ASP A 141 12.99 -14.87 -9.61
N VAL A 142 12.93 -13.78 -8.84
CA VAL A 142 11.67 -13.28 -8.27
C VAL A 142 10.85 -12.56 -9.35
N PRO A 143 9.64 -13.06 -9.70
CA PRO A 143 8.83 -12.41 -10.72
C PRO A 143 8.28 -11.06 -10.24
N ARG A 144 8.13 -10.10 -11.15
CA ARG A 144 7.45 -8.82 -10.88
C ARG A 144 5.93 -8.97 -10.85
N LEU A 145 5.37 -9.78 -11.75
CA LEU A 145 3.93 -9.97 -11.88
C LEU A 145 3.40 -10.83 -10.74
N VAL A 146 2.44 -10.30 -9.99
CA VAL A 146 1.69 -11.00 -8.96
C VAL A 146 0.27 -11.14 -9.46
N VAL A 147 -0.21 -12.38 -9.62
CA VAL A 147 -1.60 -12.65 -9.98
C VAL A 147 -2.27 -13.25 -8.76
N ALA A 148 -3.18 -12.50 -8.15
CA ALA A 148 -3.83 -12.92 -6.91
C ALA A 148 -5.26 -12.36 -6.80
N PRO A 149 -6.19 -13.10 -6.17
CA PRO A 149 -7.53 -12.61 -5.91
C PRO A 149 -7.49 -11.44 -4.92
N ARG A 150 -8.40 -10.48 -5.15
CA ARG A 150 -8.73 -9.48 -4.13
C ARG A 150 -9.28 -10.17 -2.87
N ARG A 151 -8.96 -9.60 -1.71
CA ARG A 151 -9.51 -9.98 -0.42
C ARG A 151 -10.28 -8.80 0.18
N GLU A 152 -10.23 -8.62 1.49
CA GLU A 152 -10.80 -7.46 2.16
C GLU A 152 -10.25 -6.14 1.60
N HIS A 153 -10.98 -5.05 1.81
CA HIS A 153 -10.67 -3.77 1.18
C HIS A 153 -9.21 -3.32 1.43
N SER A 154 -8.49 -3.07 0.36
CA SER A 154 -7.07 -2.66 0.33
C SER A 154 -6.06 -3.69 0.86
N ARG A 155 -6.46 -4.94 1.16
CA ARG A 155 -5.52 -5.98 1.60
C ARG A 155 -4.64 -6.44 0.44
N LYS A 156 -3.33 -6.20 0.57
CA LYS A 156 -2.30 -6.59 -0.40
C LYS A 156 -2.06 -8.11 -0.40
N PRO A 157 -1.55 -8.70 -1.49
CA PRO A 157 -1.36 -10.15 -1.59
C PRO A 157 -0.19 -10.64 -0.69
N GLU A 158 -0.39 -11.76 0.03
CA GLU A 158 0.62 -12.32 0.96
C GLU A 158 1.94 -12.69 0.26
N GLU A 159 1.85 -13.14 -0.99
CA GLU A 159 3.01 -13.57 -1.78
C GLU A 159 4.05 -12.44 -1.96
N VAL A 160 3.62 -11.18 -1.90
CA VAL A 160 4.55 -10.04 -2.00
C VAL A 160 5.55 -10.03 -0.85
N TYR A 161 5.15 -10.40 0.37
CA TYR A 161 6.06 -10.47 1.50
C TYR A 161 7.14 -11.54 1.29
N GLU A 162 6.75 -12.73 0.84
CA GLU A 162 7.68 -13.84 0.56
C GLU A 162 8.67 -13.46 -0.55
N ARG A 163 8.19 -12.77 -1.59
CA ARG A 163 9.04 -12.24 -2.66
C ARG A 163 10.01 -11.17 -2.15
N ILE A 164 9.59 -10.32 -1.24
CA ILE A 164 10.45 -9.31 -0.60
C ILE A 164 11.53 -9.98 0.25
N GLU A 165 11.14 -10.91 1.12
CA GLU A 165 12.04 -11.70 1.98
C GLU A 165 13.05 -12.52 1.15
N ARG A 166 12.66 -12.96 -0.05
CA ARG A 166 13.58 -13.60 -1.01
C ARG A 166 14.53 -12.62 -1.70
N LEU A 167 14.11 -11.38 -1.95
CA LEU A 167 14.92 -10.38 -2.64
C LEU A 167 15.93 -9.68 -1.71
N PHE A 168 15.56 -9.45 -0.45
CA PHE A 168 16.28 -8.57 0.45
C PHE A 168 16.32 -9.13 1.86
N GLU A 169 17.42 -8.86 2.54
CA GLU A 169 17.57 -9.15 3.96
C GLU A 169 17.00 -8.00 4.80
N GLY A 170 16.28 -8.34 5.88
CA GLY A 170 15.77 -7.38 6.86
C GLY A 170 16.89 -6.71 7.68
N PRO A 171 16.55 -5.90 8.71
CA PRO A 171 15.23 -5.82 9.34
C PRO A 171 14.13 -5.23 8.45
N TYR A 172 12.90 -5.71 8.64
CA TYR A 172 11.72 -5.34 7.86
C TYR A 172 10.75 -4.46 8.66
N LEU A 173 10.25 -3.40 8.03
CA LEU A 173 9.20 -2.52 8.55
C LEU A 173 8.04 -2.44 7.56
N GLU A 174 6.82 -2.66 8.03
CA GLU A 174 5.61 -2.34 7.29
C GLU A 174 4.94 -1.07 7.85
N LEU A 175 4.73 -0.08 6.98
CA LEU A 175 3.99 1.14 7.27
C LEU A 175 2.54 1.00 6.83
N PHE A 176 1.63 1.48 7.68
CA PHE A 176 0.18 1.40 7.51
C PHE A 176 -0.35 -0.04 7.44
N ALA A 177 0.36 -0.96 8.11
CA ALA A 177 -0.03 -2.35 8.23
C ALA A 177 -1.43 -2.47 8.85
N ARG A 178 -2.18 -3.49 8.39
CA ARG A 178 -3.49 -3.87 8.94
C ARG A 178 -3.50 -5.26 9.57
N THR A 179 -2.36 -5.95 9.46
CA THR A 179 -2.12 -7.27 10.05
C THR A 179 -0.66 -7.33 10.44
N ARG A 180 -0.36 -8.07 11.50
CA ARG A 180 1.01 -8.38 11.90
C ARG A 180 1.53 -9.59 11.14
N ARG A 181 2.81 -9.57 10.79
CA ARG A 181 3.53 -10.70 10.20
C ARG A 181 4.75 -11.04 11.06
N PRO A 182 4.99 -12.32 11.40
CA PRO A 182 6.21 -12.71 12.08
C PRO A 182 7.46 -12.21 11.34
N GLY A 183 8.42 -11.65 12.07
CA GLY A 183 9.65 -11.09 11.50
C GLY A 183 9.55 -9.66 10.98
N TRP A 184 8.35 -9.07 10.91
CA TRP A 184 8.12 -7.69 10.50
C TRP A 184 7.72 -6.80 11.67
N ASP A 185 8.37 -5.65 11.79
CA ASP A 185 7.83 -4.59 12.64
C ASP A 185 6.71 -3.87 11.89
N VAL A 186 5.71 -3.40 12.61
CA VAL A 186 4.56 -2.69 12.05
C VAL A 186 4.47 -1.29 12.63
N TRP A 187 4.10 -0.33 11.80
CA TRP A 187 3.82 1.04 12.21
C TRP A 187 2.53 1.53 11.54
N GLY A 188 1.59 2.04 12.33
CA GLY A 188 0.31 2.52 11.84
C GLY A 188 -0.71 2.68 12.96
N LEU A 189 -1.84 3.32 12.65
CA LEU A 189 -2.90 3.58 13.63
C LEU A 189 -3.76 2.32 13.92
N GLU A 190 -3.81 1.36 13.00
CA GLU A 190 -4.70 0.19 13.10
C GLU A 190 -4.02 -1.14 12.71
N PRO A 191 -2.91 -1.55 13.36
CA PRO A 191 -2.14 -2.72 12.96
C PRO A 191 -2.89 -4.07 13.04
N ASP A 192 -4.01 -4.13 13.76
CA ASP A 192 -4.82 -5.35 13.96
C ASP A 192 -6.26 -5.19 13.41
N ALA A 193 -6.43 -4.37 12.36
CA ALA A 193 -7.75 -4.02 11.82
C ALA A 193 -8.59 -5.24 11.38
N PHE A 194 -7.96 -6.29 10.86
CA PHE A 194 -8.66 -7.50 10.40
C PHE A 194 -8.93 -8.53 11.52
N GLU A 195 -8.19 -8.48 12.62
CA GLU A 195 -8.43 -9.35 13.79
C GLU A 195 -9.68 -8.89 14.55
N ARG A 196 -10.01 -7.59 14.49
CA ARG A 196 -11.23 -7.00 15.06
C ARG A 196 -12.48 -7.19 14.19
N GLY A 197 -12.39 -7.96 13.11
CA GLY A 197 -13.46 -8.19 12.13
C GLY A 197 -13.25 -7.46 10.80
N THR A 198 -14.09 -7.76 9.80
CA THR A 198 -13.98 -7.10 8.49
C THR A 198 -14.30 -5.61 8.61
N PRO A 199 -13.41 -4.70 8.13
CA PRO A 199 -13.69 -3.27 8.13
C PRO A 199 -15.03 -2.98 7.46
N ARG A 200 -15.86 -2.13 8.06
CA ARG A 200 -17.16 -1.72 7.51
C ARG A 200 -17.03 -0.36 6.83
N ARG A 201 -17.84 -0.15 5.79
CA ARG A 201 -17.92 1.17 5.16
C ARG A 201 -18.57 2.16 6.12
N ARG A 202 -18.04 3.38 6.17
CA ARG A 202 -18.61 4.53 6.88
C ARG A 202 -19.87 5.07 6.18
N TRP A 203 -19.98 4.92 4.86
CA TRP A 203 -21.16 5.28 4.05
C TRP A 203 -21.32 4.37 2.83
N LYS A 204 -22.48 4.42 2.14
CA LYS A 204 -22.79 3.58 0.96
C LYS A 204 -22.01 4.02 -0.29
N SER A 205 -21.85 3.12 -1.26
CA SER A 205 -21.01 3.38 -2.45
C SER A 205 -21.67 4.29 -3.48
N THR A 206 -22.98 4.49 -3.30
CA THR A 206 -23.85 5.28 -4.14
C THR A 206 -24.12 6.67 -3.60
N GLU A 207 -23.68 6.97 -2.37
CA GLU A 207 -24.03 8.18 -1.64
C GLU A 207 -22.77 8.91 -1.11
N PRO A 208 -22.79 10.24 -0.95
CA PRO A 208 -21.69 11.01 -0.37
C PRO A 208 -21.61 10.82 1.16
N PRO A 209 -20.51 11.24 1.82
CA PRO A 209 -20.42 11.29 3.27
C PRO A 209 -21.58 12.11 3.87
N GLY A 210 -22.21 11.63 4.95
CA GLY A 210 -23.29 12.33 5.65
C GLY A 210 -24.69 12.14 5.08
N SER A 211 -24.89 11.24 4.12
CA SER A 211 -26.19 10.92 3.51
C SER A 211 -27.02 9.86 4.27
N GLY A 212 -26.44 9.22 5.29
CA GLY A 212 -27.11 8.18 6.09
C GLY A 212 -27.64 8.77 7.40
N ASP A 213 -28.97 8.88 7.47
CA ASP A 213 -29.89 9.11 8.59
C ASP A 213 -29.45 10.04 9.76
N ALA A 214 -30.17 11.16 9.83
CA ALA A 214 -30.65 11.72 11.10
C ALA A 214 -31.72 10.79 11.71
#